data_AF-A0A8X6NHQ4-F1
#
_entry.id   AF-A0A8X6NHQ4-F1
#
_cell.length_a   1.000
_cell.length_b   1.000
_cell.length_c   1.000
_cell.angle_alpha   90.00
_cell.angle_beta   90.00
_cell.angle_gamma   90.00
#
_symmetry.space_group_name_H-M   'P 1'
#
loop_
_entity.id
_entity.type
_entity.pdbx_description
1 polymer ?
#
loop_
_entity_poly.entity_id
_entity_poly.type
_entity_poly.pdbx_seq_one_letter_code
_entity_poly.pdbx_strand_id
1 'polypeptide(L)'
;METVLKDRKQLRRLFTIACNSFDKAENQLSCVDKINKLKLIEEKALLMMACEEKFKQLLYSENTSDTEIEREVDESETYIDRWRSLKQKSAHRRVREKNTNESDQNSTKIEKSDLEFILEFLQDEVESEERILLASKSFNASKPKAEVKYNKFSGDKKMSENKTRNVKFYEAPSATDLLTSSQVTK
;
A
#
# COMPACT_ATOMS: atom_id res chain seq x y z
N MET A 1 5.14 -23.54 -17.86
CA MET A 1 5.24 -22.06 -17.79
C MET A 1 4.48 -21.31 -18.90
N GLU A 2 4.60 -21.69 -20.17
CA GLU A 2 4.10 -20.87 -21.30
C GLU A 2 2.58 -20.60 -21.30
N THR A 3 1.76 -21.57 -20.91
CA THR A 3 0.30 -21.42 -20.80
C THR A 3 -0.09 -20.39 -19.74
N VAL A 4 0.50 -20.49 -18.54
CA VAL A 4 0.28 -19.54 -17.44
C VAL A 4 0.70 -18.13 -17.86
N LEU A 5 1.79 -17.99 -18.61
CA LEU A 5 2.26 -16.69 -19.08
C LEU A 5 1.29 -16.04 -20.09
N LYS A 6 0.65 -16.84 -20.97
CA LYS A 6 -0.41 -16.35 -21.87
C LYS A 6 -1.65 -15.92 -21.09
N ASP A 7 -2.11 -16.74 -20.15
CA ASP A 7 -3.27 -16.45 -19.31
C ASP A 7 -3.04 -15.18 -18.47
N ARG A 8 -1.85 -15.05 -17.87
CA ARG A 8 -1.44 -13.88 -17.08
C ARG A 8 -1.52 -12.59 -17.90
N LYS A 9 -0.96 -12.59 -19.12
CA LYS A 9 -1.02 -11.44 -20.03
C LYS A 9 -2.47 -11.07 -20.38
N GLN A 10 -3.31 -12.07 -20.64
CA GLN A 10 -4.72 -11.85 -20.94
C GLN A 10 -5.47 -11.26 -19.72
N LEU A 11 -5.25 -11.81 -18.53
CA LEU A 11 -5.88 -11.34 -17.29
C LEU A 11 -5.44 -9.92 -16.92
N ARG A 12 -4.13 -9.60 -16.96
CA ARG A 12 -3.62 -8.24 -16.78
C ARG A 12 -4.26 -7.25 -17.75
N ARG A 13 -4.39 -7.63 -19.03
CA ARG A 13 -5.05 -6.80 -20.06
C ARG A 13 -6.53 -6.59 -19.75
N LEU A 14 -7.27 -7.64 -19.40
CA LEU A 14 -8.69 -7.55 -19.08
C LEU A 14 -8.96 -6.69 -17.83
N PHE A 15 -8.15 -6.86 -16.79
CA PHE A 15 -8.21 -6.04 -15.58
C PHE A 15 -7.93 -4.57 -15.91
N THR A 16 -6.86 -4.29 -16.66
CA THR A 16 -6.48 -2.93 -17.07
C THR A 16 -7.57 -2.25 -17.89
N ILE A 17 -8.18 -2.97 -18.85
CA ILE A 17 -9.29 -2.45 -19.66
C ILE A 17 -10.49 -2.13 -18.77
N ALA A 18 -10.84 -3.01 -17.84
CA ALA A 18 -11.97 -2.78 -16.93
C ALA A 18 -11.74 -1.55 -16.04
N CYS A 19 -10.53 -1.40 -15.47
CA CYS A 19 -10.16 -0.23 -14.67
C CYS A 19 -10.23 1.04 -15.51
N ASN A 20 -9.57 1.07 -16.67
CA ASN A 20 -9.57 2.24 -17.55
C ASN A 20 -10.98 2.61 -18.03
N SER A 21 -11.84 1.61 -18.28
CA SER A 21 -13.23 1.84 -18.65
C SER A 21 -14.03 2.45 -17.50
N PHE A 22 -13.78 2.04 -16.26
CA PHE A 22 -14.41 2.59 -15.08
C PHE A 22 -13.94 4.03 -14.84
N ASP A 23 -12.62 4.27 -14.82
CA ASP A 23 -12.02 5.58 -14.60
C ASP A 23 -12.58 6.64 -15.58
N LYS A 24 -12.79 6.26 -16.85
CA LYS A 24 -13.39 7.15 -17.88
C LYS A 24 -14.87 7.45 -17.67
N ALA A 25 -15.63 6.47 -17.17
CA ALA A 25 -17.08 6.57 -17.05
C ALA A 25 -17.53 6.97 -15.63
N GLU A 26 -16.65 6.98 -14.65
CA GLU A 26 -16.97 7.08 -13.22
C GLU A 26 -17.91 8.25 -12.92
N ASN A 27 -17.64 9.44 -13.44
CA ASN A 27 -18.44 10.63 -13.13
C ASN A 27 -19.84 10.62 -13.77
N GLN A 28 -20.06 9.79 -14.78
CA GLN A 28 -21.31 9.71 -15.55
C GLN A 28 -22.19 8.52 -15.14
N LEU A 29 -21.63 7.57 -14.38
CA LEU A 29 -22.34 6.37 -13.95
C LEU A 29 -23.25 6.63 -12.74
N SER A 30 -24.42 6.01 -12.76
CA SER A 30 -25.30 5.90 -11.59
C SER A 30 -24.60 5.13 -10.46
N CYS A 31 -25.10 5.25 -9.22
CA CYS A 31 -24.54 4.51 -8.09
C CYS A 31 -24.62 2.98 -8.31
N VAL A 32 -25.74 2.50 -8.86
CA VAL A 32 -25.94 1.07 -9.18
C VAL A 32 -24.94 0.59 -10.24
N ASP A 33 -24.74 1.36 -11.30
CA ASP A 33 -23.80 0.97 -12.36
C ASP A 33 -22.35 1.00 -11.89
N LYS A 34 -21.99 1.95 -11.00
CA LYS A 34 -20.69 1.97 -10.33
C LYS A 34 -20.45 0.70 -9.55
N ILE A 35 -21.42 0.27 -8.74
CA ILE A 35 -21.32 -0.95 -7.94
C ILE A 35 -21.13 -2.16 -8.85
N ASN A 36 -21.91 -2.28 -9.93
CA ASN A 36 -21.80 -3.39 -10.86
C ASN A 36 -20.44 -3.42 -11.58
N LYS A 37 -19.94 -2.25 -12.01
CA LYS A 37 -18.61 -2.14 -12.63
C LYS A 37 -17.50 -2.50 -11.66
N LEU A 38 -17.60 -2.09 -10.39
CA LEU A 38 -16.63 -2.41 -9.36
C LEU A 38 -16.60 -3.91 -9.04
N LYS A 39 -17.76 -4.57 -8.93
CA LYS A 39 -17.84 -6.04 -8.79
C LYS A 39 -17.17 -6.77 -9.95
N LEU A 40 -17.39 -6.30 -11.18
CA LEU A 40 -16.73 -6.87 -12.35
C LEU A 40 -15.20 -6.68 -12.33
N ILE A 41 -14.72 -5.54 -11.82
CA ILE A 41 -13.29 -5.29 -11.63
C ILE A 41 -12.73 -6.22 -10.56
N GLU A 42 -13.46 -6.42 -9.46
CA GLU A 42 -13.10 -7.33 -8.37
C GLU A 42 -12.92 -8.76 -8.85
N GLU A 43 -13.90 -9.30 -9.59
CA GLU A 43 -13.81 -10.63 -10.19
C GLU A 43 -12.57 -10.78 -11.08
N LYS A 44 -12.27 -9.76 -11.90
CA LYS A 44 -11.07 -9.75 -12.75
C LYS A 44 -9.78 -9.66 -11.95
N ALA A 45 -9.76 -8.87 -10.88
CA ALA A 45 -8.61 -8.72 -10.00
C ALA A 45 -8.29 -10.04 -9.29
N LEU A 46 -9.32 -10.74 -8.76
CA LEU A 46 -9.16 -12.04 -8.12
C LEU A 46 -8.58 -13.09 -9.07
N LEU A 47 -9.11 -13.18 -10.29
CA LEU A 47 -8.58 -14.09 -11.31
C LEU A 47 -7.13 -13.77 -11.69
N MET A 48 -6.81 -12.47 -11.85
CA MET A 48 -5.46 -12.01 -12.13
C MET A 48 -4.51 -12.38 -10.99
N MET A 49 -4.83 -12.04 -9.74
CA MET A 49 -3.97 -12.34 -8.58
C MET A 49 -3.72 -13.84 -8.39
N ALA A 50 -4.76 -14.67 -8.59
CA ALA A 50 -4.59 -16.12 -8.55
C ALA A 50 -3.65 -16.64 -9.65
N CYS A 51 -3.63 -15.98 -10.82
CA CYS A 51 -2.69 -16.32 -11.89
C CYS A 51 -1.27 -15.81 -11.60
N GLU A 52 -1.12 -14.61 -11.03
CA GLU A 52 0.17 -14.08 -10.56
C GLU A 52 0.82 -15.00 -9.54
N GLU A 53 0.06 -15.46 -8.56
CA GLU A 53 0.54 -16.37 -7.52
C GLU A 53 1.03 -17.71 -8.11
N LYS A 54 0.25 -18.29 -9.03
CA LYS A 54 0.67 -19.49 -9.77
C LYS A 54 1.95 -19.27 -10.57
N PHE A 55 2.09 -18.09 -11.19
CA PHE A 55 3.29 -17.76 -11.95
C PHE A 55 4.52 -17.63 -11.05
N LYS A 56 4.39 -16.94 -9.90
CA LYS A 56 5.46 -16.81 -8.90
C LYS A 56 5.92 -18.17 -8.39
N GLN A 57 4.99 -19.08 -8.08
CA GLN A 57 5.31 -20.45 -7.67
C GLN A 57 6.10 -21.21 -8.74
N LEU A 58 5.77 -21.03 -10.02
CA LEU A 58 6.52 -21.62 -11.12
C LEU A 58 7.95 -21.07 -11.22
N LEU A 59 8.14 -19.75 -11.07
CA LEU A 59 9.46 -19.14 -11.07
C LEU A 59 10.37 -19.74 -9.98
N TYR A 60 9.85 -19.88 -8.76
CA TYR A 60 10.61 -20.49 -7.67
C TYR A 60 10.95 -21.97 -7.95
N SER A 61 10.12 -22.67 -8.71
CA SER A 61 10.34 -24.08 -9.05
C SER A 61 11.33 -24.30 -10.20
N GLU A 62 11.50 -23.33 -11.10
CA GLU A 62 12.31 -23.47 -12.32
C GLU A 62 13.77 -22.96 -12.15
N ASN A 63 14.25 -22.74 -10.92
CA ASN A 63 15.57 -22.15 -10.63
C ASN A 63 15.82 -20.86 -11.42
N THR A 64 14.79 -20.04 -11.59
CA THR A 64 14.91 -18.73 -12.24
C THR A 64 15.81 -17.82 -11.40
N SER A 65 16.56 -16.91 -12.04
CA SER A 65 17.47 -16.03 -11.29
C SER A 65 16.70 -15.13 -10.31
N ASP A 66 17.25 -14.91 -9.12
CA ASP A 66 16.64 -14.04 -8.10
C ASP A 66 16.30 -12.65 -8.67
N THR A 67 17.18 -12.10 -9.53
CA THR A 67 16.97 -10.78 -10.16
C THR A 67 15.77 -10.74 -11.14
N GLU A 68 15.41 -11.87 -11.73
CA GLU A 68 14.25 -11.98 -12.61
C GLU A 68 12.97 -12.17 -11.79
N ILE A 69 13.07 -12.90 -10.68
CA ILE A 69 11.97 -13.07 -9.72
C ILE A 69 11.61 -11.72 -9.08
N GLU A 70 12.58 -10.96 -8.58
CA GLU A 70 12.36 -9.64 -7.98
C GLU A 70 11.66 -8.69 -8.94
N ARG A 71 12.15 -8.59 -10.18
CA ARG A 71 11.54 -7.74 -11.21
C ARG A 71 10.08 -8.11 -11.46
N GLU A 72 9.76 -9.39 -11.53
CA GLU A 72 8.40 -9.84 -11.76
C GLU A 72 7.49 -9.57 -10.55
N VAL A 73 8.02 -9.70 -9.34
CA VAL A 73 7.30 -9.33 -8.11
C VAL A 73 6.96 -7.85 -8.13
N ASP A 74 7.93 -6.99 -8.42
CA ASP A 74 7.75 -5.53 -8.50
C ASP A 74 6.69 -5.15 -9.55
N GLU A 75 6.76 -5.74 -10.75
CA GLU A 75 5.76 -5.50 -11.81
C GLU A 75 4.36 -5.93 -11.36
N SER A 76 4.25 -7.05 -10.65
CA SER A 76 2.97 -7.57 -10.16
C SER A 76 2.34 -6.67 -9.08
N GLU A 77 3.15 -6.08 -8.20
CA GLU A 77 2.70 -5.18 -7.14
C GLU A 77 1.94 -3.97 -7.70
N THR A 78 2.35 -3.45 -8.86
CA THR A 78 1.66 -2.31 -9.50
C THR A 78 0.18 -2.57 -9.79
N TYR A 79 -0.18 -3.81 -10.14
CA TYR A 79 -1.56 -4.20 -10.42
C TYR A 79 -2.36 -4.41 -9.13
N ILE A 80 -1.73 -4.99 -8.11
CA ILE A 80 -2.33 -5.20 -6.78
C ILE A 80 -2.64 -3.85 -6.13
N ASP A 81 -1.72 -2.89 -6.20
CA ASP A 81 -1.92 -1.56 -5.64
C ASP A 81 -3.01 -0.78 -6.37
N ARG A 82 -3.09 -0.94 -7.70
CA ARG A 82 -4.19 -0.37 -8.49
C ARG A 82 -5.54 -0.94 -8.04
N TRP A 83 -5.63 -2.25 -7.82
CA TRP A 83 -6.85 -2.89 -7.30
C TRP A 83 -7.22 -2.38 -5.91
N ARG A 84 -6.25 -2.38 -4.97
CA ARG A 84 -6.46 -1.87 -3.59
C ARG A 84 -6.94 -0.43 -3.58
N SER A 85 -6.34 0.42 -4.41
CA SER A 85 -6.74 1.82 -4.55
C SER A 85 -8.19 1.98 -5.01
N LEU A 86 -8.64 1.14 -5.96
CA LEU A 86 -10.03 1.14 -6.42
C LEU A 86 -10.99 0.61 -5.34
N LYS A 87 -10.63 -0.48 -4.64
CA LYS A 87 -11.43 -1.02 -3.52
C LYS A 87 -11.61 0.05 -2.44
N GLN A 88 -10.51 0.71 -2.02
CA GLN A 88 -10.53 1.77 -1.02
C GLN A 88 -11.40 2.96 -1.43
N LYS A 89 -11.24 3.47 -2.66
CA LYS A 89 -12.08 4.56 -3.20
C LYS A 89 -13.56 4.19 -3.18
N SER A 90 -13.90 2.94 -3.49
CA SER A 90 -15.28 2.47 -3.46
C SER A 90 -15.86 2.40 -2.05
N ALA A 91 -15.08 1.96 -1.06
CA ALA A 91 -15.49 1.91 0.34
C ALA A 91 -15.78 3.32 0.88
N HIS A 92 -14.85 4.26 0.63
CA HIS A 92 -15.00 5.66 1.05
C HIS A 92 -16.23 6.33 0.43
N ARG A 93 -16.55 6.01 -0.84
CA ARG A 93 -17.74 6.52 -1.53
C ARG A 93 -19.04 6.08 -0.83
N ARG A 94 -19.14 4.81 -0.42
CA ARG A 94 -20.36 4.29 0.23
C ARG A 94 -20.59 4.89 1.62
N VAL A 95 -19.52 5.16 2.36
CA VAL A 95 -19.59 5.89 3.65
C VAL A 95 -20.03 7.33 3.43
N ARG A 96 -19.46 8.03 2.44
CA ARG A 96 -19.80 9.43 2.15
C ARG A 96 -21.24 9.62 1.67
N GLU A 97 -21.73 8.72 0.80
CA GLU A 97 -23.10 8.77 0.29
C GLU A 97 -24.16 8.45 1.38
N LYS A 98 -23.85 7.60 2.37
CA LYS A 98 -24.71 7.40 3.56
C LYS A 98 -24.78 8.66 4.42
N ASN A 99 -23.65 9.31 4.70
CA ASN A 99 -23.60 10.52 5.55
C ASN A 99 -24.36 11.73 4.96
N THR A 100 -24.51 11.82 3.63
CA THR A 100 -25.31 12.88 2.99
C THR A 100 -26.81 12.60 2.97
N ASN A 101 -27.23 11.34 3.12
CA ASN A 101 -28.64 10.94 3.07
C ASN A 101 -29.26 10.76 4.47
N GLU A 102 -28.45 10.81 5.53
CA GLU A 102 -28.89 10.67 6.93
C GLU A 102 -29.48 11.96 7.54
N SER A 103 -29.55 13.06 6.79
CA SER A 103 -30.26 14.26 7.26
C SER A 103 -31.79 14.11 7.26
N ASP A 104 -32.35 13.06 6.64
CA ASP A 104 -33.79 12.84 6.58
C ASP A 104 -34.19 11.43 7.04
N GLN A 105 -34.54 11.34 8.33
CA GLN A 105 -35.52 10.45 8.97
C GLN A 105 -35.23 8.92 9.11
N ASN A 106 -35.25 8.50 10.38
CA ASN A 106 -35.82 7.27 10.97
C ASN A 106 -35.17 5.88 10.74
N SER A 107 -34.59 5.36 11.84
CA SER A 107 -34.43 3.96 12.22
C SER A 107 -34.38 2.91 11.09
N THR A 108 -33.33 2.93 10.27
CA THR A 108 -33.05 1.83 9.36
C THR A 108 -32.43 0.67 10.13
N LYS A 109 -33.14 -0.45 10.13
CA LYS A 109 -32.72 -1.74 10.70
C LYS A 109 -31.41 -2.17 10.03
N ILE A 110 -30.32 -2.25 10.79
CA ILE A 110 -29.01 -2.68 10.28
C ILE A 110 -29.14 -4.14 9.83
N GLU A 111 -28.91 -4.43 8.54
CA GLU A 111 -28.95 -5.78 8.02
C GLU A 111 -27.69 -6.56 8.40
N LYS A 112 -27.77 -7.89 8.50
CA LYS A 112 -26.64 -8.73 8.89
C LYS A 112 -25.42 -8.56 7.94
N SER A 113 -25.69 -8.32 6.66
CA SER A 113 -24.70 -7.98 5.62
C SER A 113 -24.03 -6.63 5.85
N ASP A 114 -24.75 -5.64 6.39
CA ASP A 114 -24.17 -4.33 6.76
C ASP A 114 -23.18 -4.49 7.92
N LEU A 115 -23.51 -5.34 8.90
CA LEU A 115 -22.66 -5.60 10.06
C LEU A 115 -21.38 -6.36 9.66
N GLU A 116 -21.52 -7.38 8.82
CA GLU A 116 -20.40 -8.17 8.29
C GLU A 116 -19.45 -7.30 7.43
N PHE A 117 -20.01 -6.35 6.68
CA PHE A 117 -19.24 -5.36 5.92
C PHE A 117 -18.52 -4.33 6.82
N ILE A 118 -19.18 -3.84 7.88
CA ILE A 118 -18.53 -2.94 8.87
C ILE A 118 -17.39 -3.67 9.57
N LEU A 119 -17.58 -4.95 9.89
CA LEU A 119 -16.55 -5.79 10.50
C LEU A 119 -15.36 -6.01 9.54
N GLU A 120 -15.60 -6.29 8.25
CA GLU A 120 -14.54 -6.38 7.23
C GLU A 120 -13.77 -5.06 7.12
N PHE A 121 -14.47 -3.92 7.05
CA PHE A 121 -13.84 -2.61 6.99
C PHE A 121 -12.98 -2.31 8.22
N LEU A 122 -13.51 -2.55 9.42
CA LEU A 122 -12.78 -2.34 10.67
C LEU A 122 -11.56 -3.26 10.78
N GLN A 123 -11.68 -4.50 10.29
CA GLN A 123 -10.56 -5.43 10.25
C GLN A 123 -9.47 -4.95 9.29
N ASP A 124 -9.84 -4.53 8.08
CA ASP A 124 -8.91 -3.97 7.08
C ASP A 124 -8.20 -2.71 7.63
N GLU A 125 -8.92 -1.84 8.35
CA GLU A 125 -8.38 -0.62 8.96
C GLU A 125 -7.38 -0.97 10.08
N VAL A 126 -7.75 -1.86 11.02
CA VAL A 126 -6.86 -2.31 12.10
C VAL A 126 -5.60 -2.99 11.55
N GLU A 127 -5.74 -3.86 10.56
CA GLU A 127 -4.59 -4.49 9.88
C GLU A 127 -3.70 -3.44 9.19
N SER A 128 -4.29 -2.37 8.65
CA SER A 128 -3.52 -1.27 8.07
C SER A 128 -2.75 -0.47 9.12
N GLU A 129 -3.36 -0.21 10.28
CA GLU A 129 -2.70 0.44 11.42
C GLU A 129 -1.55 -0.41 11.96
N GLU A 130 -1.72 -1.73 12.05
CA GLU A 130 -0.66 -2.65 12.44
C GLU A 130 0.51 -2.62 11.43
N ARG A 131 0.22 -2.61 10.12
CA ARG A 131 1.25 -2.45 9.08
C ARG A 131 1.99 -1.11 9.20
N ILE A 132 1.26 -0.02 9.44
CA ILE A 132 1.84 1.31 9.67
C ILE A 132 2.69 1.32 10.93
N LEU A 133 2.25 0.67 12.00
CA LEU A 133 2.98 0.56 13.26
C LEU A 133 4.26 -0.27 13.09
N LEU A 134 4.20 -1.40 12.40
CA LEU A 134 5.35 -2.25 12.06
C LEU A 134 6.35 -1.49 11.20
N ALA A 135 5.89 -0.82 10.14
CA ALA A 135 6.73 0.04 9.31
C ALA A 135 7.38 1.16 10.13
N SER A 136 6.59 1.85 10.97
CA SER A 136 7.08 2.93 11.84
C SER A 136 8.09 2.43 12.87
N LYS A 137 7.90 1.22 13.43
CA LYS A 137 8.88 0.58 14.32
C LYS A 137 10.17 0.26 13.58
N SER A 138 10.09 -0.24 12.34
CA SER A 138 11.27 -0.50 11.50
C SER A 138 12.03 0.79 11.16
N PHE A 139 11.33 1.90 10.91
CA PHE A 139 11.93 3.22 10.71
C PHE A 139 12.54 3.82 11.99
N ASN A 140 11.99 3.52 13.17
CA ASN A 140 12.51 4.03 14.44
C ASN A 140 13.60 3.13 15.07
N ALA A 141 13.58 1.83 14.77
CA ALA A 141 14.62 0.88 15.19
C ALA A 141 15.92 1.05 14.39
N SER A 142 15.87 1.71 13.23
CA SER A 142 17.04 2.02 12.40
C SER A 142 17.78 3.30 12.82
N LYS A 143 17.34 4.01 13.88
CA LYS A 143 18.23 4.98 14.52
C LYS A 143 19.43 4.20 15.06
N PRO A 144 20.65 4.46 14.57
CA PRO A 144 21.81 3.71 15.01
C PRO A 144 21.93 3.92 16.52
N LYS A 145 21.77 2.84 17.28
CA LYS A 145 22.23 2.81 18.67
C LYS A 145 23.69 3.25 18.62
N ALA A 146 24.04 4.29 19.36
CA ALA A 146 25.43 4.72 19.50
C ALA A 146 26.27 3.48 19.84
N GLU A 147 27.14 3.07 18.92
CA GLU A 147 28.05 1.97 19.12
C GLU A 147 28.92 2.30 20.34
N VAL A 148 28.74 1.54 21.43
CA VAL A 148 29.71 1.50 22.51
C VAL A 148 30.94 0.80 21.96
N LYS A 149 31.93 1.58 21.49
CA LYS A 149 33.24 1.10 21.08
C LYS A 149 33.99 0.56 22.32
N TYR A 150 34.17 -0.76 22.40
CA TYR A 150 35.17 -1.37 23.28
C TYR A 150 36.47 -1.61 22.52
N ASN A 151 37.58 -1.12 23.08
CA ASN A 151 38.95 -1.17 22.54
C ASN A 151 39.96 -1.28 23.69
N LYS A 152 40.83 -2.32 23.74
CA LYS A 152 41.95 -2.41 24.70
C LYS A 152 43.18 -3.22 24.24
N PHE A 153 43.42 -3.41 22.94
CA PHE A 153 44.48 -4.32 22.45
C PHE A 153 45.94 -3.93 22.74
N SER A 154 46.19 -2.81 23.43
CA SER A 154 47.37 -2.67 24.31
C SER A 154 47.20 -3.56 25.55
N GLY A 155 47.11 -4.88 25.33
CA GLY A 155 46.49 -5.84 26.24
C GLY A 155 45.61 -6.82 25.47
N ASP A 156 44.31 -6.53 25.33
CA ASP A 156 43.33 -7.43 24.70
C ASP A 156 42.28 -6.71 23.83
N LYS A 157 42.02 -7.27 22.64
CA LYS A 157 40.93 -7.00 21.67
C LYS A 157 40.59 -5.53 21.33
N LYS A 158 40.68 -5.23 20.02
CA LYS A 158 40.23 -3.99 19.35
C LYS A 158 40.91 -2.69 19.85
N MET A 159 40.77 -1.56 19.17
CA MET A 159 41.19 -1.21 17.80
C MET A 159 41.28 0.33 17.79
N SER A 160 42.29 0.89 17.14
CA SER A 160 42.53 2.33 17.08
C SER A 160 41.44 3.09 16.31
N GLU A 161 41.21 4.33 16.75
CA GLU A 161 40.44 5.38 16.09
C GLU A 161 40.82 5.56 14.61
N ASN A 162 39.87 5.95 13.76
CA ASN A 162 40.16 6.94 12.73
C ASN A 162 38.90 7.64 12.17
N LYS A 163 38.84 8.95 12.46
CA LYS A 163 38.38 10.09 11.64
C LYS A 163 37.31 9.81 10.57
N THR A 164 36.04 10.06 10.91
CA THR A 164 35.04 10.44 9.91
C THR A 164 35.07 11.95 9.68
N ARG A 165 35.23 12.31 8.40
CA ARG A 165 35.25 13.68 7.89
C ARG A 165 33.95 14.39 8.26
N ASN A 166 34.11 15.61 8.76
CA ASN A 166 33.07 16.54 9.13
C ASN A 166 32.30 16.96 7.86
N VAL A 167 31.23 16.24 7.51
CA VAL A 167 30.23 16.71 6.55
C VAL A 167 29.20 17.46 7.40
N LYS A 168 29.24 18.80 7.35
CA LYS A 168 28.20 19.64 7.93
C LYS A 168 26.89 19.31 7.21
N PHE A 169 26.06 18.48 7.82
CA PHE A 169 24.64 18.45 7.52
C PHE A 169 24.07 19.75 8.08
N TYR A 170 23.54 20.59 7.20
CA TYR A 170 22.71 21.70 7.64
C TYR A 170 21.50 21.08 8.36
N GLU A 171 21.31 21.43 9.63
CA GLU A 171 20.09 21.08 10.36
C GLU A 171 18.91 21.63 9.55
N ALA A 172 18.00 20.74 9.17
CA ALA A 172 16.74 21.15 8.57
C ALA A 172 15.98 21.97 9.62
N PRO A 173 15.49 23.18 9.29
CA PRO A 173 14.77 24.02 10.24
C PRO A 173 13.55 23.27 10.77
N SER A 174 13.32 23.42 12.08
CA SER A 174 12.17 22.79 12.73
C SER A 174 10.88 23.32 12.13
N ALA A 175 9.82 22.50 12.12
CA ALA A 175 8.49 22.93 11.66
C ALA A 175 7.98 24.16 12.44
N THR A 176 8.45 24.36 13.67
CA THR A 176 8.18 25.56 14.48
C THR A 176 8.88 26.82 13.96
N ASP A 177 10.05 26.69 13.35
CA ASP A 177 10.84 27.81 12.83
C ASP A 177 10.24 28.34 11.52
N LEU A 178 9.63 27.45 10.72
CA LEU A 178 8.93 27.82 9.48
C LEU A 178 7.63 28.59 9.74
N LEU A 179 6.96 28.32 10.87
CA LEU A 179 5.68 28.95 11.20
C LEU A 179 5.83 30.34 11.82
N THR A 180 6.98 30.64 12.43
CA THR A 180 7.23 31.93 13.10
C THR A 180 7.90 32.97 12.19
N SER A 181 8.52 32.55 11.09
CA SER A 181 9.21 33.40 10.12
C SER A 181 8.29 34.36 9.34
N SER A 182 6.99 34.06 9.23
CA SER A 182 6.02 34.88 8.47
C SER A 182 5.43 36.08 9.23
N GLN A 183 5.89 36.41 10.44
CA GLN A 183 5.37 37.55 11.20
C GLN A 183 6.41 38.65 11.45
N VAL A 184 7.25 39.00 10.47
CA VAL A 184 7.92 40.32 10.47
C VAL A 184 8.06 40.85 9.04
N THR A 185 7.10 41.65 8.60
CA THR A 185 7.36 42.75 7.67
C THR A 185 6.59 43.97 8.14
N LYS A 186 7.34 44.98 8.58
CA LYS A 186 6.89 46.36 8.79
C LYS A 186 6.50 47.01 7.47
#